data_AF-T1FEW7-F1
#
_entry.id   AF-T1FEW7-F1
#
_cell.length_a   1.000
_cell.length_b   1.000
_cell.length_c   1.000
_cell.angle_alpha   90.00
_cell.angle_beta   90.00
_cell.angle_gamma   90.00
#
_symmetry.space_group_name_H-M   'P 1'
#
loop_
_entity.id
_entity.type
_entity.pdbx_description
1 polymer ?
#
loop_
_entity_poly.entity_id
_entity_poly.type
_entity_poly.pdbx_seq_one_letter_code
_entity_poly.pdbx_strand_id
1 'polypeptide(L)'
;MSYWGYRNPTNNASLPYINTPRLAENDGRKSSFDHFKNDPLYSKEALVEQTQKIMILNKFKSFKRFDATATKYSRTDYSISQVRDLQMQLDQKEERIQRLQQTVEAYKESEEQNLLTVQQLKRQLMMLETSTGNALTGSVQAGNNSVVIINNLQREVKEGMQRIMELESRLRTHMEERERAEQERETAEQQLKQLTNSLTNSLLLLDVAGGGALSMTTENIIEKVNETMQENTILKGKLTNMKSLLTGLENEREVDRQTIMRLTNDIERGHHSISKNNLEFENIRVERDTAITKQEELKREVDVLRERLDVNQKSWTQMKRDMEELRERNSLLEADKLRSSVHYNTDGIRFTKFRENLASILTDADINVDPYEESILERIKNIQTILNEKNLRIDMLERKLTTLANELDQQYQQSKLERNKTKHTLCEVEDLQDQLKRIQTKECGSSHRPCTKSDPDMNHIY
;
A
#
# COMPACT_ATOMS: atom_id res chain seq x y z
N MET A 1 -1.51 22.98 -22.64
CA MET A 1 -2.14 23.25 -21.34
C MET A 1 -1.23 22.73 -20.25
N SER A 2 -0.61 23.65 -19.51
CA SER A 2 -0.35 23.68 -18.05
C SER A 2 -0.07 22.33 -17.33
N TYR A 3 0.99 22.11 -16.55
CA TYR A 3 1.48 22.93 -15.42
C TYR A 3 2.92 22.54 -15.01
N TRP A 4 3.74 23.56 -14.76
CA TRP A 4 4.70 23.79 -13.66
C TRP A 4 5.48 22.63 -12.99
N GLY A 5 6.80 22.84 -12.91
CA GLY A 5 7.70 22.14 -11.97
C GLY A 5 9.02 22.90 -11.79
N TYR A 6 9.05 23.78 -10.80
CA TYR A 6 10.17 24.63 -10.35
C TYR A 6 11.54 23.91 -10.27
N ARG A 7 12.61 24.58 -10.72
CA ARG A 7 13.99 24.28 -10.33
C ARG A 7 14.60 25.46 -9.56
N ASN A 8 15.08 25.11 -8.36
CA ASN A 8 16.02 25.79 -7.46
C ASN A 8 15.52 27.04 -6.71
N PRO A 9 15.75 27.07 -5.39
CA PRO A 9 17.08 27.46 -4.91
C PRO A 9 17.63 26.69 -3.69
N THR A 10 18.97 26.63 -3.63
CA THR A 10 19.82 26.72 -2.43
C THR A 10 19.46 25.93 -1.16
N ASN A 11 20.24 24.89 -0.86
CA ASN A 11 20.68 24.60 0.52
C ASN A 11 21.84 23.56 0.52
N ASN A 12 23.02 23.99 0.09
CA ASN A 12 24.27 23.35 0.54
C ASN A 12 24.74 24.12 1.78
N ALA A 13 24.30 23.66 2.94
CA ALA A 13 24.86 24.07 4.21
C ALA A 13 26.25 23.44 4.33
N SER A 14 27.26 24.18 3.88
CA SER A 14 28.65 23.99 4.28
C SER A 14 28.72 24.13 5.80
N LEU A 15 29.01 23.04 6.52
CA LEU A 15 29.44 23.14 7.91
C LEU A 15 30.98 23.19 7.98
N PRO A 16 31.52 24.05 8.85
CA PRO A 16 32.91 24.44 8.85
C PRO A 16 33.80 23.44 9.58
N TYR A 17 35.03 23.32 9.09
CA TYR A 17 36.18 22.85 9.84
C TYR A 17 36.26 23.60 11.18
N ILE A 18 36.02 22.90 12.29
CA ILE A 18 36.35 23.37 13.64
C ILE A 18 37.86 23.30 13.77
N ASN A 19 38.51 24.41 13.40
CA ASN A 19 39.90 24.66 13.68
C ASN A 19 40.03 24.97 15.18
N THR A 20 40.89 24.18 15.82
CA THR A 20 41.34 24.27 17.20
C THR A 20 41.69 25.70 17.64
N PRO A 21 41.16 26.20 18.78
CA PRO A 21 41.61 27.47 19.34
C PRO A 21 43.01 27.34 19.92
N ARG A 22 43.91 28.14 19.37
CA ARG A 22 45.23 28.49 19.91
C ARG A 22 44.99 29.31 21.19
N LEU A 23 45.08 28.68 22.36
CA LEU A 23 45.03 29.39 23.63
C LEU A 23 46.30 30.21 23.79
N ALA A 24 46.09 31.52 23.84
CA ALA A 24 47.06 32.52 24.21
C ALA A 24 47.62 32.22 25.61
N GLU A 25 48.92 31.93 25.64
CA GLU A 25 49.76 32.28 26.78
C GLU A 25 49.87 33.82 26.77
N ASN A 26 49.22 34.48 27.73
CA ASN A 26 49.88 35.55 28.48
C ASN A 26 49.05 36.07 29.65
N ASP A 27 49.79 36.27 30.73
CA ASP A 27 49.67 37.29 31.75
C ASP A 27 48.53 37.23 32.78
N GLY A 28 48.95 37.04 34.04
CA GLY A 28 48.09 37.37 35.16
C GLY A 28 48.63 37.04 36.55
N ARG A 29 49.54 37.88 37.05
CA ARG A 29 49.69 38.27 38.47
C ARG A 29 50.27 37.24 39.48
N LYS A 30 51.54 37.47 39.83
CA LYS A 30 51.98 37.67 41.23
C LYS A 30 53.10 38.72 41.19
N SER A 31 52.78 39.99 41.36
CA SER A 31 52.73 40.71 42.65
C SER A 31 53.94 40.44 43.55
N SER A 32 54.88 41.39 43.46
CA SER A 32 55.86 41.82 44.44
C SER A 32 55.32 41.80 45.89
N PHE A 33 56.12 41.31 46.84
CA PHE A 33 56.27 41.92 48.17
C PHE A 33 57.55 41.41 48.86
N ASP A 34 58.54 42.29 48.87
CA ASP A 34 59.45 42.69 49.94
C ASP A 34 60.31 41.70 50.73
N HIS A 35 61.63 41.92 50.58
CA HIS A 35 62.57 42.25 51.66
C HIS A 35 62.16 41.87 53.09
N PHE A 36 62.84 40.90 53.71
CA PHE A 36 63.25 41.03 55.11
C PHE A 36 64.55 40.24 55.38
N LYS A 37 65.58 41.05 55.66
CA LYS A 37 66.74 40.88 56.55
C LYS A 37 67.10 39.49 57.10
N ASN A 38 68.38 39.18 56.92
CA ASN A 38 69.24 38.46 57.86
C ASN A 38 68.94 38.84 59.32
N ASP A 39 68.67 37.85 60.18
CA ASP A 39 69.40 37.59 61.42
C ASP A 39 68.75 36.44 62.23
N PRO A 40 69.48 35.84 63.20
CA PRO A 40 69.57 34.39 63.38
C PRO A 40 68.62 33.82 64.45
N LEU A 41 68.65 32.49 64.59
CA LEU A 41 68.02 31.64 65.61
C LEU A 41 66.60 31.13 65.27
N TYR A 42 66.53 30.13 64.39
CA TYR A 42 65.49 29.10 64.47
C TYR A 42 66.16 27.73 64.47
N SER A 43 65.83 26.91 65.47
CA SER A 43 66.38 25.56 65.69
C SER A 43 66.31 24.72 64.41
N LYS A 44 67.36 23.95 64.13
CA LYS A 44 67.42 22.96 63.03
C LYS A 44 66.19 22.04 62.99
N GLU A 45 65.51 21.82 64.11
CA GLU A 45 64.30 20.99 64.20
C GLU A 45 63.09 21.60 63.47
N ALA A 46 62.88 22.93 63.51
CA ALA A 46 61.74 23.56 62.86
C ALA A 46 61.83 23.52 61.32
N LEU A 47 63.05 23.63 60.78
CA LEU A 47 63.33 23.48 59.34
C LEU A 47 63.15 22.03 58.88
N VAL A 48 63.51 21.04 59.70
CA VAL A 48 63.28 19.62 59.40
C VAL A 48 61.80 19.30 59.41
N GLU A 49 61.03 19.81 60.37
CA GLU A 49 59.57 19.61 60.44
C GLU A 49 58.84 20.28 59.27
N GLN A 50 59.25 21.50 58.90
CA GLN A 50 58.68 22.20 57.75
C GLN A 50 59.02 21.49 56.43
N THR A 51 60.24 20.95 56.31
CA THR A 51 60.67 20.14 55.15
C THR A 51 59.92 18.81 55.08
N GLN A 52 59.69 18.15 56.22
CA GLN A 52 58.85 16.94 56.29
C GLN A 52 57.40 17.24 55.92
N LYS A 53 56.81 18.32 56.44
CA LYS A 53 55.45 18.76 56.06
C LYS A 53 55.34 19.04 54.56
N ILE A 54 56.32 19.72 53.97
CA ILE A 54 56.37 19.98 52.52
C ILE A 54 56.51 18.66 51.73
N MET A 55 57.34 17.73 52.18
CA MET A 55 57.51 16.42 51.53
C MET A 55 56.23 15.59 51.59
N ILE A 56 55.53 15.58 52.74
CA ILE A 56 54.23 14.91 52.92
C ILE A 56 53.17 15.57 52.03
N LEU A 57 53.09 16.90 52.00
CA LEU A 57 52.17 17.64 51.12
C LEU A 57 52.45 17.37 49.65
N ASN A 58 53.71 17.28 49.24
CA ASN A 58 54.08 16.96 47.86
C ASN A 58 53.75 15.50 47.51
N LYS A 59 53.98 14.56 48.43
CA LYS A 59 53.53 13.16 48.27
C LYS A 59 52.02 13.08 48.13
N PHE A 60 51.27 13.75 48.99
CA PHE A 60 49.80 13.76 48.94
C PHE A 60 49.26 14.43 47.65
N LYS A 61 49.88 15.53 47.20
CA LYS A 61 49.57 16.16 45.90
C LYS A 61 49.90 15.25 44.73
N SER A 62 51.02 14.52 44.77
CA SER A 62 51.38 13.57 43.72
C SER A 62 50.42 12.38 43.66
N PHE A 63 49.98 11.88 44.82
CA PHE A 63 48.99 10.81 44.93
C PHE A 63 47.61 11.26 44.42
N LYS A 64 47.12 12.44 44.82
CA LYS A 64 45.88 13.01 44.28
C LYS A 64 45.94 13.25 42.77
N ARG A 65 47.10 13.62 42.22
CA ARG A 65 47.29 13.73 40.77
C ARG A 65 47.25 12.35 40.10
N PHE A 66 47.89 11.35 40.70
CA PHE A 66 47.87 9.97 40.21
C PHE A 66 46.45 9.39 40.18
N ASP A 67 45.69 9.53 41.28
CA ASP A 67 44.29 9.07 41.35
C ASP A 67 43.39 9.81 40.36
N ALA A 68 43.56 11.14 40.22
CA ALA A 68 42.84 11.94 39.23
C ALA A 68 43.20 11.54 37.78
N THR A 69 44.45 11.17 37.52
CA THR A 69 44.85 10.63 36.21
C THR A 69 44.27 9.24 35.98
N ALA A 70 44.28 8.34 36.97
CA ALA A 70 43.74 6.99 36.85
C ALA A 70 42.22 6.98 36.63
N THR A 71 41.48 7.85 37.33
CA THR A 71 40.04 8.06 37.08
C THR A 71 39.76 8.70 35.72
N LYS A 72 40.64 9.59 35.25
CA LYS A 72 40.53 10.13 33.88
C LYS A 72 40.80 9.07 32.81
N TYR A 73 41.82 8.23 32.99
CA TYR A 73 42.14 7.12 32.06
C TYR A 73 41.02 6.09 31.98
N SER A 74 40.48 5.65 33.12
CA SER A 74 39.34 4.72 33.13
C SER A 74 38.07 5.31 32.48
N ARG A 75 37.80 6.61 32.68
CA ARG A 75 36.69 7.28 31.99
C ARG A 75 36.93 7.41 30.49
N THR A 76 38.16 7.71 30.06
CA THR A 76 38.50 7.75 28.64
C THR A 76 38.40 6.37 28.01
N ASP A 77 38.83 5.31 28.69
CA ASP A 77 38.74 3.93 28.19
C ASP A 77 37.29 3.48 28.05
N TYR A 78 36.43 3.82 29.02
CA TYR A 78 34.99 3.58 28.93
C TYR A 78 34.37 4.32 27.74
N SER A 79 34.68 5.61 27.56
CA SER A 79 34.19 6.39 26.42
C SER A 79 34.72 5.86 25.08
N ILE A 80 35.97 5.39 25.02
CA ILE A 80 36.55 4.75 23.83
C ILE A 80 35.82 3.44 23.51
N SER A 81 35.53 2.61 24.52
CA SER A 81 34.74 1.38 24.33
C SER A 81 33.34 1.68 23.81
N GLN A 82 32.67 2.68 24.38
CA GLN A 82 31.32 3.08 23.93
C GLN A 82 31.32 3.60 22.48
N VAL A 83 32.34 4.40 22.10
CA VAL A 83 32.51 4.86 20.72
C VAL A 83 32.73 3.68 19.77
N ARG A 84 33.54 2.69 20.18
CA ARG A 84 33.79 1.49 19.38
C ARG A 84 32.54 0.64 19.20
N ASP A 85 31.74 0.47 20.25
CA ASP A 85 30.48 -0.28 20.19
C ASP A 85 29.46 0.43 19.28
N LEU A 86 29.37 1.76 19.36
CA LEU A 86 28.51 2.56 18.48
C LEU A 86 28.98 2.50 17.02
N GLN A 87 30.29 2.51 16.77
CA GLN A 87 30.87 2.32 15.44
C GLN A 87 30.51 0.94 14.88
N MET A 88 30.68 -0.12 15.66
CA MET A 88 30.31 -1.47 15.23
C MET A 88 28.80 -1.58 14.92
N GLN A 89 27.95 -0.95 15.72
CA GLN A 89 26.50 -0.90 15.43
C GLN A 89 26.17 -0.09 14.18
N LEU A 90 26.92 0.97 13.90
CA LEU A 90 26.79 1.75 12.68
C LEU A 90 27.17 0.91 11.47
N ASP A 91 28.32 0.24 11.51
CA ASP A 91 28.81 -0.65 10.44
C ASP A 91 27.80 -1.76 10.14
N GLN A 92 27.23 -2.39 11.18
CA GLN A 92 26.18 -3.41 11.01
C GLN A 92 24.90 -2.85 10.36
N LYS A 93 24.50 -1.62 10.71
CA LYS A 93 23.35 -0.95 10.09
C LYS A 93 23.65 -0.57 8.64
N GLU A 94 24.86 -0.12 8.34
CA GLU A 94 25.31 0.19 6.98
C GLU A 94 25.33 -1.06 6.10
N GLU A 95 25.85 -2.19 6.59
CA GLU A 95 25.76 -3.47 5.87
C GLU A 95 24.30 -3.89 5.62
N ARG A 96 23.42 -3.73 6.61
CA ARG A 96 21.99 -4.05 6.44
C ARG A 96 21.34 -3.15 5.39
N ILE A 97 21.67 -1.87 5.38
CA ILE A 97 21.19 -0.92 4.38
C ILE A 97 21.69 -1.31 2.99
N GLN A 98 22.97 -1.67 2.84
CA GLN A 98 23.52 -2.12 1.56
C GLN A 98 22.83 -3.40 1.05
N ARG A 99 22.59 -4.38 1.94
CA ARG A 99 21.83 -5.59 1.56
C ARG A 99 20.41 -5.26 1.11
N LEU A 100 19.72 -4.37 1.83
CA LEU A 100 18.38 -3.93 1.44
C LEU A 100 18.40 -3.19 0.09
N GLN A 101 19.39 -2.34 -0.15
CA GLN A 101 19.57 -1.66 -1.45
C GLN A 101 19.76 -2.67 -2.59
N GLN A 102 20.59 -3.70 -2.40
CA GLN A 102 20.77 -4.76 -3.39
C GLN A 102 19.46 -5.52 -3.66
N THR A 103 18.68 -5.82 -2.63
CA THR A 103 17.37 -6.48 -2.83
C THR A 103 16.39 -5.59 -3.60
N VAL A 104 16.35 -4.28 -3.30
CA VAL A 104 15.50 -3.31 -4.01
C VAL A 104 15.90 -3.25 -5.48
N GLU A 105 17.20 -3.21 -5.79
CA GLU A 105 17.66 -3.16 -7.18
C GLU A 105 17.33 -4.44 -7.94
N ALA A 106 17.49 -5.61 -7.32
CA ALA A 106 17.06 -6.88 -7.91
C ALA A 106 15.55 -6.93 -8.19
N TYR A 107 14.72 -6.35 -7.31
CA TYR A 107 13.27 -6.23 -7.55
C TYR A 107 12.95 -5.30 -8.72
N LYS A 108 13.64 -4.16 -8.86
CA LYS A 108 13.45 -3.27 -10.01
C LYS A 108 13.85 -3.93 -11.32
N GLU A 109 14.99 -4.61 -11.37
CA GLU A 109 15.43 -5.34 -12.56
C GLU A 109 14.42 -6.44 -12.94
N SER A 110 13.88 -7.16 -11.95
CA SER A 110 12.81 -8.14 -12.18
C SER A 110 11.51 -7.49 -12.67
N GLU A 111 11.13 -6.33 -12.12
CA GLU A 111 9.96 -5.57 -12.56
C GLU A 111 10.11 -5.10 -14.01
N GLU A 112 11.28 -4.59 -14.41
CA GLU A 112 11.57 -4.19 -15.78
C GLU A 112 11.49 -5.37 -16.76
N GLN A 113 12.06 -6.52 -16.39
CA GLN A 113 11.95 -7.76 -17.19
C GLN A 113 10.49 -8.22 -17.32
N ASN A 114 9.73 -8.16 -16.23
CA ASN A 114 8.30 -8.48 -16.24
C ASN A 114 7.50 -7.51 -17.13
N LEU A 115 7.84 -6.22 -17.13
CA LEU A 115 7.19 -5.23 -18.00
C LEU A 115 7.46 -5.52 -19.48
N LEU A 116 8.69 -5.88 -19.83
CA LEU A 116 9.07 -6.23 -21.20
C LEU A 116 8.33 -7.49 -21.69
N THR A 117 8.26 -8.54 -20.87
CA THR A 117 7.52 -9.76 -21.21
C THR A 117 6.03 -9.49 -21.37
N VAL A 118 5.42 -8.70 -20.48
CA VAL A 118 4.01 -8.27 -20.61
C VAL A 118 3.78 -7.49 -21.90
N GLN A 119 4.69 -6.58 -22.28
CA GLN A 119 4.58 -5.84 -23.54
C GLN A 119 4.68 -6.76 -24.78
N GLN A 120 5.57 -7.76 -24.73
CA GLN A 120 5.70 -8.75 -25.80
C GLN A 120 4.42 -9.60 -25.93
N LEU A 121 3.87 -10.09 -24.81
CA LEU A 121 2.64 -10.86 -24.80
C LEU A 121 1.44 -10.05 -25.31
N LYS A 122 1.34 -8.76 -24.93
CA LYS A 122 0.31 -7.84 -25.46
C LYS A 122 0.43 -7.68 -26.98
N ARG A 123 1.65 -7.52 -27.51
CA ARG A 123 1.88 -7.44 -28.96
C ARG A 123 1.48 -8.74 -29.67
N GLN A 124 1.81 -9.90 -29.10
CA GLN A 124 1.42 -11.19 -29.67
C GLN A 124 -0.10 -11.38 -29.66
N LEU A 125 -0.79 -11.03 -28.57
CA LEU A 125 -2.26 -11.05 -28.51
C LEU A 125 -2.88 -10.14 -29.57
N MET A 126 -2.40 -8.89 -29.70
CA MET A 126 -2.90 -7.96 -30.70
C MET A 126 -2.74 -8.49 -32.14
N MET A 127 -1.60 -9.13 -32.45
CA MET A 127 -1.41 -9.77 -33.76
C MET A 127 -2.36 -10.95 -33.99
N LEU A 128 -2.60 -11.77 -32.97
CA LEU A 128 -3.54 -12.89 -33.04
C LEU A 128 -5.00 -12.42 -33.17
N GLU A 129 -5.40 -11.40 -32.42
CA GLU A 129 -6.73 -10.76 -32.53
C GLU A 129 -6.94 -10.13 -33.91
N THR A 130 -5.93 -9.46 -34.45
CA THR A 130 -5.99 -8.88 -35.80
C THR A 130 -6.06 -9.99 -36.86
N SER A 131 -5.26 -11.05 -36.73
CA SER A 131 -5.26 -12.18 -37.66
C SER A 131 -6.59 -12.95 -37.64
N THR A 132 -7.15 -13.20 -36.46
CA THR A 132 -8.45 -13.86 -36.30
C THR A 132 -9.61 -12.99 -36.74
N GLY A 133 -9.59 -11.68 -36.43
CA GLY A 133 -10.56 -10.71 -36.93
C GLY A 133 -10.56 -10.62 -38.46
N ASN A 134 -9.38 -10.61 -39.09
CA ASN A 134 -9.25 -10.62 -40.55
C ASN A 134 -9.74 -11.94 -41.17
N ALA A 135 -9.45 -13.09 -40.54
CA ALA A 135 -9.93 -14.39 -41.00
C ALA A 135 -11.45 -14.53 -40.89
N LEU A 136 -12.05 -14.07 -39.77
CA LEU A 136 -13.50 -14.03 -39.58
C LEU A 136 -14.16 -13.10 -40.60
N THR A 137 -13.64 -11.89 -40.77
CA THR A 137 -14.16 -10.93 -41.75
C THR A 137 -14.06 -11.47 -43.17
N GLY A 138 -12.93 -12.11 -43.53
CA GLY A 138 -12.75 -12.78 -44.81
C GLY A 138 -13.74 -13.94 -45.03
N SER A 139 -14.00 -14.75 -43.99
CA SER A 139 -14.96 -15.86 -44.07
C SER A 139 -16.41 -15.39 -44.20
N VAL A 140 -16.80 -14.34 -43.47
CA VAL A 140 -18.13 -13.73 -43.54
C VAL A 140 -18.33 -13.07 -44.91
N GLN A 141 -17.32 -12.40 -45.43
CA GLN A 141 -17.37 -11.75 -46.75
C GLN A 141 -17.40 -12.77 -47.89
N ALA A 142 -16.67 -13.89 -47.77
CA ALA A 142 -16.78 -15.01 -48.72
C ALA A 142 -18.15 -15.69 -48.68
N GLY A 143 -18.73 -15.89 -47.49
CA GLY A 143 -20.09 -16.41 -47.32
C GLY A 143 -21.13 -15.47 -47.92
N ASN A 144 -21.04 -14.17 -47.62
CA ASN A 144 -21.96 -13.16 -48.15
C ASN A 144 -21.86 -13.05 -49.67
N ASN A 145 -20.65 -13.08 -50.25
CA ASN A 145 -20.47 -13.07 -51.70
C ASN A 145 -21.06 -14.32 -52.35
N SER A 146 -20.92 -15.50 -51.74
CA SER A 146 -21.55 -16.74 -52.21
C SER A 146 -23.08 -16.64 -52.18
N VAL A 147 -23.66 -16.11 -51.11
CA VAL A 147 -25.12 -15.89 -50.99
C VAL A 147 -25.61 -14.88 -52.04
N VAL A 148 -24.87 -13.81 -52.30
CA VAL A 148 -25.19 -12.82 -53.34
C VAL A 148 -25.14 -13.45 -54.74
N ILE A 149 -24.12 -14.25 -55.05
CA ILE A 149 -24.00 -14.96 -56.33
C ILE A 149 -25.16 -15.95 -56.51
N ILE A 150 -25.50 -16.73 -55.48
CA ILE A 150 -26.63 -17.67 -55.51
C ILE A 150 -27.95 -16.94 -55.74
N ASN A 151 -28.19 -15.83 -55.03
CA ASN A 151 -29.41 -15.04 -55.19
C ASN A 151 -29.51 -14.41 -56.60
N ASN A 152 -28.39 -13.98 -57.19
CA ASN A 152 -28.37 -13.47 -58.57
C ASN A 152 -28.66 -14.59 -59.57
N LEU A 153 -28.03 -15.75 -59.44
CA LEU A 153 -28.30 -16.90 -60.31
C LEU A 153 -29.76 -17.38 -60.18
N GLN A 154 -30.31 -17.40 -58.96
CA GLN A 154 -31.73 -17.73 -58.75
C GLN A 154 -32.67 -16.71 -59.38
N ARG A 155 -32.30 -15.42 -59.41
CA ARG A 155 -33.06 -14.37 -60.09
C ARG A 155 -33.01 -14.56 -61.60
N GLU A 156 -31.84 -14.77 -62.18
CA GLU A 156 -31.67 -15.02 -63.62
C GLU A 156 -32.44 -16.26 -64.09
N VAL A 157 -32.44 -17.34 -63.30
CA VAL A 157 -33.23 -18.53 -63.60
C VAL A 157 -34.74 -18.23 -63.60
N LYS A 158 -35.24 -17.44 -62.64
CA LYS A 158 -36.66 -17.04 -62.61
C LYS A 158 -37.04 -16.15 -63.79
N GLU A 159 -36.20 -15.19 -64.13
CA GLU A 159 -36.40 -14.30 -65.28
C GLU A 159 -36.37 -15.07 -66.60
N GLY A 160 -35.42 -16.01 -66.74
CA GLY A 160 -35.34 -16.92 -67.87
C GLY A 160 -36.60 -17.79 -68.01
N MET A 161 -37.11 -18.33 -66.90
CA MET A 161 -38.33 -19.13 -66.90
C MET A 161 -39.56 -18.30 -67.28
N GLN A 162 -39.67 -17.06 -66.80
CA GLN A 162 -40.74 -16.14 -67.19
C GLN A 162 -40.65 -15.78 -68.68
N ARG A 163 -39.44 -15.59 -69.21
CA ARG A 163 -39.23 -15.32 -70.63
C ARG A 163 -39.61 -16.50 -71.51
N ILE A 164 -39.30 -17.72 -71.08
CA ILE A 164 -39.73 -18.95 -71.77
C ILE A 164 -41.26 -19.01 -71.80
N MET A 165 -41.94 -18.80 -70.68
CA MET A 165 -43.41 -18.79 -70.63
C MET A 165 -44.03 -17.75 -71.56
N GLU A 166 -43.46 -16.55 -71.63
CA GLU A 166 -43.92 -15.48 -72.53
C GLU A 166 -43.72 -15.87 -74.01
N LEU A 167 -42.56 -16.42 -74.35
CA LEU A 167 -42.26 -16.87 -75.71
C LEU A 167 -43.15 -18.04 -76.12
N GLU A 168 -43.41 -19.00 -75.23
CA GLU A 168 -44.36 -20.08 -75.47
C GLU A 168 -45.78 -19.56 -75.67
N SER A 169 -46.20 -18.54 -74.91
CA SER A 169 -47.50 -17.89 -75.09
C SER A 169 -47.62 -17.22 -76.45
N ARG A 170 -46.60 -16.44 -76.84
CA ARG A 170 -46.54 -15.79 -78.17
C ARG A 170 -46.47 -16.80 -79.31
N LEU A 171 -45.80 -17.93 -79.10
CA LEU A 171 -45.76 -19.00 -80.09
C LEU A 171 -47.15 -19.61 -80.29
N ARG A 172 -47.88 -19.88 -79.20
CA ARG A 172 -49.26 -20.36 -79.28
C ARG A 172 -50.16 -19.38 -80.06
N THR A 173 -50.08 -18.08 -79.77
CA THR A 173 -50.88 -17.08 -80.51
C THR A 173 -50.51 -17.04 -81.99
N HIS A 174 -49.22 -17.12 -82.35
CA HIS A 174 -48.81 -17.14 -83.75
C HIS A 174 -49.24 -18.43 -84.48
N MET A 175 -49.30 -19.58 -83.79
CA MET A 175 -49.85 -20.80 -84.39
C MET A 175 -51.34 -20.66 -84.67
N GLU A 176 -52.12 -20.10 -83.74
CA GLU A 176 -53.55 -19.84 -83.93
C GLU A 176 -53.82 -18.82 -85.06
N GLU A 177 -53.01 -17.76 -85.15
CA GLU A 177 -53.08 -16.78 -86.25
C GLU A 177 -52.75 -17.42 -87.60
N ARG A 178 -51.73 -18.27 -87.66
CA ARG A 178 -51.36 -19.02 -88.86
C ARG A 178 -52.49 -19.95 -89.28
N GLU A 179 -53.09 -20.69 -88.34
CA GLU A 179 -54.20 -21.60 -88.62
C GLU A 179 -55.42 -20.84 -89.17
N ARG A 180 -55.76 -19.68 -88.57
CA ARG A 180 -56.83 -18.79 -89.10
C ARG A 180 -56.52 -18.30 -90.51
N ALA A 181 -55.29 -17.83 -90.77
CA ALA A 181 -54.88 -17.37 -92.09
C ALA A 181 -54.90 -18.50 -93.14
N GLU A 182 -54.57 -19.73 -92.74
CA GLU A 182 -54.62 -20.90 -93.62
C GLU A 182 -56.06 -21.28 -93.98
N GLN A 183 -56.99 -21.22 -93.01
CA GLN A 183 -58.43 -21.40 -93.25
C GLN A 183 -58.99 -20.31 -94.19
N GLU A 184 -58.66 -19.04 -93.96
CA GLU A 184 -59.06 -17.94 -94.85
C GLU A 184 -58.54 -18.13 -96.27
N ARG A 185 -57.26 -18.50 -96.42
CA ARG A 185 -56.65 -18.81 -97.72
C ARG A 185 -57.39 -19.95 -98.42
N GLU A 186 -57.73 -21.02 -97.71
CA GLU A 186 -58.45 -22.16 -98.26
C GLU A 186 -59.85 -21.75 -98.75
N THR A 187 -60.57 -20.93 -97.99
CA THR A 187 -61.89 -20.42 -98.43
C THR A 187 -61.78 -19.51 -99.66
N ALA A 188 -60.78 -18.64 -99.73
CA ALA A 188 -60.53 -17.79 -100.91
C ALA A 188 -60.15 -18.61 -102.15
N GLU A 189 -59.35 -19.68 -101.98
CA GLU A 189 -58.98 -20.59 -103.07
C GLU A 189 -60.21 -21.31 -103.64
N GLN A 190 -61.15 -21.72 -102.80
CA GLN A 190 -62.43 -22.31 -103.23
C GLN A 190 -63.29 -21.31 -104.02
N GLN A 191 -63.38 -20.05 -103.56
CA GLN A 191 -64.12 -19.00 -104.26
C GLN A 191 -63.50 -18.69 -105.64
N LEU A 192 -62.17 -18.63 -105.72
CA LEU A 192 -61.47 -18.38 -106.98
C LEU A 192 -61.72 -19.52 -107.97
N LYS A 193 -61.65 -20.79 -107.53
CA LYS A 193 -62.01 -21.95 -108.36
C LYS A 193 -63.44 -21.85 -108.91
N GLN A 194 -64.40 -21.38 -108.11
CA GLN A 194 -65.78 -21.17 -108.57
C GLN A 194 -65.88 -20.07 -109.64
N LEU A 195 -65.19 -18.94 -109.46
CA LEU A 195 -65.18 -17.84 -110.43
C LEU A 195 -64.51 -18.24 -111.74
N THR A 196 -63.39 -18.96 -111.70
CA THR A 196 -62.72 -19.46 -112.90
C THR A 196 -63.67 -20.35 -113.71
N ASN A 197 -64.37 -21.28 -113.06
CA ASN A 197 -65.34 -22.13 -113.75
C ASN A 197 -66.50 -21.32 -114.38
N SER A 198 -67.00 -20.29 -113.69
CA SER A 198 -68.04 -19.40 -114.23
C SER A 198 -67.56 -18.59 -115.45
N LEU A 199 -66.31 -18.09 -115.40
CA LEU A 199 -65.71 -17.35 -116.51
C LEU A 199 -65.45 -18.24 -117.72
N THR A 200 -64.91 -19.44 -117.51
CA THR A 200 -64.71 -20.42 -118.60
C THR A 200 -66.03 -20.75 -119.31
N ASN A 201 -67.12 -20.89 -118.56
CA ASN A 201 -68.46 -21.11 -119.12
C ASN A 201 -68.98 -19.91 -119.92
N SER A 202 -68.71 -18.68 -119.48
CA SER A 202 -69.15 -17.45 -120.16
C SER A 202 -68.33 -17.15 -121.43
N LEU A 203 -67.02 -17.41 -121.40
CA LEU A 203 -66.13 -17.13 -122.53
C LEU A 203 -66.40 -18.10 -123.70
N LEU A 204 -66.81 -19.34 -123.41
CA LEU A 204 -67.34 -20.30 -124.39
C LEU A 204 -68.61 -19.81 -125.11
N LEU A 205 -69.39 -18.90 -124.50
CA LEU A 205 -70.57 -18.30 -125.10
C LEU A 205 -70.25 -17.08 -125.99
N LEU A 206 -69.16 -16.37 -125.71
CA LEU A 206 -68.79 -15.12 -126.38
C LEU A 206 -67.99 -15.33 -127.68
N ASP A 207 -67.35 -16.48 -127.88
CA ASP A 207 -66.65 -16.83 -129.13
C ASP A 207 -67.60 -17.04 -130.33
N VAL A 208 -68.93 -17.04 -130.09
CA VAL A 208 -69.97 -17.27 -131.11
C VAL A 208 -70.48 -15.97 -131.77
N ALA A 209 -70.22 -14.79 -131.21
CA ALA A 209 -70.82 -13.54 -131.69
C ALA A 209 -69.76 -12.53 -132.19
N GLY A 210 -69.33 -12.72 -133.44
CA GLY A 210 -68.33 -11.90 -134.11
C GLY A 210 -68.79 -10.49 -134.53
N GLY A 211 -67.93 -9.52 -134.22
CA GLY A 211 -67.46 -8.43 -135.09
C GLY A 211 -68.49 -7.57 -135.85
N GLY A 212 -68.86 -6.41 -135.30
CA GLY A 212 -69.72 -5.46 -136.03
C GLY A 212 -69.79 -4.02 -135.50
N ALA A 213 -68.77 -3.49 -134.82
CA ALA A 213 -68.88 -2.18 -134.15
C ALA A 213 -67.65 -1.26 -134.37
N LEU A 214 -67.37 -0.87 -135.62
CA LEU A 214 -66.23 0.01 -135.97
C LEU A 214 -66.61 1.49 -136.18
N SER A 215 -67.88 1.87 -136.04
CA SER A 215 -68.31 3.28 -136.10
C SER A 215 -68.58 3.89 -134.73
N MET A 216 -68.67 3.07 -133.68
CA MET A 216 -68.77 3.51 -132.28
C MET A 216 -67.38 3.78 -131.67
N THR A 217 -66.29 3.46 -132.38
CA THR A 217 -64.94 3.39 -131.82
C THR A 217 -64.29 4.73 -131.53
N THR A 218 -64.47 5.77 -132.34
CA THR A 218 -63.74 7.04 -132.18
C THR A 218 -64.32 7.95 -131.09
N GLU A 219 -65.65 8.05 -131.00
CA GLU A 219 -66.32 8.75 -129.89
C GLU A 219 -66.06 8.05 -128.56
N ASN A 220 -66.16 6.71 -128.52
CA ASN A 220 -65.81 5.91 -127.33
C ASN A 220 -64.34 6.12 -126.92
N ILE A 221 -63.41 6.31 -127.86
CA ILE A 221 -62.01 6.62 -127.55
C ILE A 221 -61.86 8.00 -126.90
N ILE A 222 -62.55 9.03 -127.41
CA ILE A 222 -62.50 10.38 -126.84
C ILE A 222 -63.12 10.41 -125.44
N GLU A 223 -64.25 9.74 -125.25
CA GLU A 223 -64.88 9.58 -123.93
C GLU A 223 -63.92 8.86 -122.96
N LYS A 224 -63.29 7.76 -123.41
CA LYS A 224 -62.30 7.04 -122.60
C LYS A 224 -61.09 7.89 -122.25
N VAL A 225 -60.60 8.73 -123.17
CA VAL A 225 -59.49 9.65 -122.91
C VAL A 225 -59.88 10.68 -121.84
N ASN A 226 -61.09 11.24 -121.92
CA ASN A 226 -61.59 12.19 -120.92
C ASN A 226 -61.79 11.54 -119.55
N GLU A 227 -62.37 10.34 -119.49
CA GLU A 227 -62.48 9.55 -118.25
C GLU A 227 -61.10 9.30 -117.63
N THR A 228 -60.14 8.86 -118.46
CA THR A 228 -58.77 8.57 -117.99
C THR A 228 -58.06 9.84 -117.51
N MET A 229 -58.30 10.99 -118.16
CA MET A 229 -57.75 12.27 -117.77
C MET A 229 -58.36 12.77 -116.45
N GLN A 230 -59.67 12.61 -116.25
CA GLN A 230 -60.34 12.91 -114.99
C GLN A 230 -59.81 12.00 -113.87
N GLU A 231 -59.72 10.69 -114.11
CA GLU A 231 -59.16 9.73 -113.17
C GLU A 231 -57.71 10.08 -112.82
N ASN A 232 -56.88 10.45 -113.81
CA ASN A 232 -55.49 10.89 -113.57
C ASN A 232 -55.44 12.15 -112.68
N THR A 233 -56.37 13.07 -112.87
CA THR A 233 -56.46 14.29 -112.05
C THR A 233 -56.85 13.96 -110.61
N ILE A 234 -57.82 13.06 -110.41
CA ILE A 234 -58.23 12.57 -109.08
C ILE A 234 -57.08 11.81 -108.41
N LEU A 235 -56.38 10.93 -109.13
CA LEU A 235 -55.24 10.17 -108.61
C LEU A 235 -54.08 11.09 -108.23
N LYS A 236 -53.79 12.14 -109.02
CA LYS A 236 -52.81 13.17 -108.64
C LYS A 236 -53.22 13.89 -107.37
N GLY A 237 -54.49 14.25 -107.20
CA GLY A 237 -55.00 14.84 -105.96
C GLY A 237 -54.87 13.90 -104.76
N LYS A 238 -55.17 12.60 -104.93
CA LYS A 238 -54.95 11.57 -103.90
C LYS A 238 -53.46 11.44 -103.56
N LEU A 239 -52.58 11.46 -104.55
CA LEU A 239 -51.13 11.40 -104.38
C LEU A 239 -50.60 12.60 -103.60
N THR A 240 -51.04 13.82 -103.92
CA THR A 240 -50.63 15.03 -103.18
C THR A 240 -51.14 14.99 -101.74
N ASN A 241 -52.37 14.52 -101.51
CA ASN A 241 -52.92 14.36 -100.16
C ASN A 241 -52.15 13.30 -99.35
N MET A 242 -51.88 12.14 -99.93
CA MET A 242 -51.08 11.08 -99.30
C MET A 242 -49.66 11.57 -98.99
N LYS A 243 -49.04 12.34 -99.89
CA LYS A 243 -47.70 12.90 -99.67
C LYS A 243 -47.70 13.92 -98.52
N SER A 244 -48.73 14.76 -98.42
CA SER A 244 -48.88 15.71 -97.30
C SER A 244 -49.09 14.97 -95.97
N LEU A 245 -49.93 13.93 -95.94
CA LEU A 245 -50.12 13.08 -94.77
C LEU A 245 -48.82 12.38 -94.34
N LEU A 246 -48.05 11.85 -95.30
CA LEU A 246 -46.74 11.24 -95.03
C LEU A 246 -45.79 12.24 -94.35
N THR A 247 -45.66 13.45 -94.89
CA THR A 247 -44.80 14.48 -94.29
C THR A 247 -45.29 14.92 -92.91
N GLY A 248 -46.61 14.91 -92.66
CA GLY A 248 -47.18 15.17 -91.34
C GLY A 248 -46.78 14.11 -90.33
N LEU A 249 -46.92 12.83 -90.69
CA LEU A 249 -46.54 11.69 -89.85
C LEU A 249 -45.02 11.62 -89.61
N GLU A 250 -44.20 11.98 -90.61
CA GLU A 250 -42.74 12.07 -90.46
C GLU A 250 -42.34 13.12 -89.43
N ASN A 251 -42.99 14.29 -89.47
CA ASN A 251 -42.77 15.36 -88.48
C ASN A 251 -43.25 14.96 -87.08
N GLU A 252 -44.44 14.35 -86.97
CA GLU A 252 -44.99 13.86 -85.70
C GLU A 252 -44.06 12.80 -85.07
N ARG A 253 -43.58 11.85 -85.87
CA ARG A 253 -42.61 10.83 -85.42
C ARG A 253 -41.30 11.44 -84.93
N GLU A 254 -40.80 12.50 -85.56
CA GLU A 254 -39.57 13.17 -85.09
C GLU A 254 -39.79 13.90 -83.76
N VAL A 255 -40.96 14.53 -83.56
CA VAL A 255 -41.35 15.14 -82.28
C VAL A 255 -41.47 14.08 -81.19
N ASP A 256 -42.09 12.93 -81.47
CA ASP A 256 -42.19 11.81 -80.55
C ASP A 256 -40.81 11.27 -80.16
N ARG A 257 -39.91 11.11 -81.14
CA ARG A 257 -38.52 10.69 -80.92
C ARG A 257 -37.80 11.64 -79.97
N GLN A 258 -37.94 12.96 -80.17
CA GLN A 258 -37.33 13.97 -79.30
C GLN A 258 -37.92 13.92 -77.88
N THR A 259 -39.24 13.71 -77.76
CA THR A 259 -39.92 13.58 -76.46
C THR A 259 -39.43 12.35 -75.69
N ILE A 260 -39.33 11.20 -76.37
CA ILE A 260 -38.79 9.96 -75.79
C ILE A 260 -37.34 10.16 -75.35
N MET A 261 -36.51 10.82 -76.15
CA MET A 261 -35.11 11.09 -75.80
C MET A 261 -35.00 12.00 -74.58
N ARG A 262 -35.86 13.03 -74.47
CA ARG A 262 -35.90 13.90 -73.28
C ARG A 262 -36.32 13.12 -72.03
N LEU A 263 -37.39 12.32 -72.12
CA LEU A 263 -37.86 11.51 -70.99
C LEU A 263 -36.81 10.48 -70.55
N THR A 264 -36.14 9.83 -71.51
CA THR A 264 -35.03 8.89 -71.22
C THR A 264 -33.91 9.60 -70.46
N ASN A 265 -33.48 10.79 -70.91
CA ASN A 265 -32.45 11.57 -70.22
C ASN A 265 -32.89 12.01 -68.81
N ASP A 266 -34.16 12.38 -68.62
CA ASP A 266 -34.68 12.76 -67.30
C ASP A 266 -34.75 11.54 -66.35
N ILE A 267 -35.09 10.35 -66.88
CA ILE A 267 -35.01 9.08 -66.13
C ILE A 267 -33.56 8.76 -65.74
N GLU A 268 -32.60 8.91 -66.65
CA GLU A 268 -31.18 8.65 -66.36
C GLU A 268 -30.63 9.57 -65.28
N ARG A 269 -30.96 10.86 -65.31
CA ARG A 269 -30.62 11.82 -64.25
C ARG A 269 -31.25 11.42 -62.92
N GLY A 270 -32.51 11.01 -62.94
CA GLY A 270 -33.20 10.49 -61.76
C GLY A 270 -32.50 9.26 -61.19
N HIS A 271 -32.14 8.29 -62.03
CA HIS A 271 -31.44 7.08 -61.63
C HIS A 271 -30.05 7.37 -61.05
N HIS A 272 -29.31 8.32 -61.63
CA HIS A 272 -28.02 8.76 -61.11
C HIS A 272 -28.15 9.42 -59.73
N SER A 273 -29.17 10.28 -59.55
CA SER A 273 -29.49 10.91 -58.27
C SER A 273 -29.87 9.87 -57.20
N ILE A 274 -30.73 8.90 -57.54
CA ILE A 274 -31.11 7.79 -56.65
C ILE A 274 -29.87 6.96 -56.26
N SER A 275 -29.01 6.63 -57.21
CA SER A 275 -27.78 5.86 -56.95
C SER A 275 -26.84 6.59 -56.00
N LYS A 276 -26.67 7.90 -56.17
CA LYS A 276 -25.87 8.73 -55.27
C LYS A 276 -26.47 8.77 -53.86
N ASN A 277 -27.77 9.00 -53.75
CA ASN A 277 -28.45 9.05 -52.44
C ASN A 277 -28.39 7.69 -51.73
N ASN A 278 -28.47 6.57 -52.46
CA ASN A 278 -28.30 5.24 -51.88
C ASN A 278 -26.89 5.03 -51.30
N LEU A 279 -25.84 5.52 -51.98
CA LEU A 279 -24.48 5.47 -51.46
C LEU A 279 -24.32 6.32 -50.19
N GLU A 280 -24.87 7.53 -50.17
CA GLU A 280 -24.86 8.40 -48.99
C GLU A 280 -25.62 7.76 -47.82
N PHE A 281 -26.77 7.13 -48.09
CA PHE A 281 -27.55 6.42 -47.08
C PHE A 281 -26.78 5.25 -46.48
N GLU A 282 -26.12 4.44 -47.30
CA GLU A 282 -25.28 3.34 -46.81
C GLU A 282 -24.09 3.84 -46.00
N ASN A 283 -23.45 4.95 -46.42
CA ASN A 283 -22.37 5.56 -45.65
C ASN A 283 -22.86 6.03 -44.27
N ILE A 284 -23.98 6.75 -44.21
CA ILE A 284 -24.59 7.21 -42.95
C ILE A 284 -24.98 6.00 -42.07
N ARG A 285 -25.43 4.89 -42.67
CA ARG A 285 -25.74 3.67 -41.93
C ARG A 285 -24.49 3.09 -41.25
N VAL A 286 -23.38 2.98 -41.97
CA VAL A 286 -22.10 2.50 -41.43
C VAL A 286 -21.54 3.46 -40.38
N GLU A 287 -21.59 4.77 -40.61
CA GLU A 287 -21.16 5.78 -39.62
C GLU A 287 -21.98 5.70 -38.33
N ARG A 288 -23.30 5.46 -38.44
CA ARG A 288 -24.17 5.26 -37.28
C ARG A 288 -23.83 3.97 -36.53
N ASP A 289 -23.61 2.86 -37.22
CA ASP A 289 -23.28 1.58 -36.58
C ASP A 289 -21.90 1.65 -35.89
N THR A 290 -20.91 2.29 -36.52
CA THR A 290 -19.61 2.56 -35.89
C THR A 290 -19.72 3.49 -34.69
N ALA A 291 -20.54 4.54 -34.75
CA ALA A 291 -20.81 5.41 -33.60
C ALA A 291 -21.49 4.67 -32.44
N ILE A 292 -22.42 3.74 -32.73
CA ILE A 292 -23.07 2.90 -31.72
C ILE A 292 -22.05 2.01 -31.02
N THR A 293 -21.19 1.31 -31.76
CA THR A 293 -20.14 0.45 -31.15
C THR A 293 -19.19 1.26 -30.26
N LYS A 294 -18.75 2.45 -30.72
CA LYS A 294 -17.92 3.34 -29.91
C LYS A 294 -18.63 3.84 -28.65
N GLN A 295 -19.93 4.13 -28.76
CA GLN A 295 -20.73 4.52 -27.61
C GLN A 295 -20.80 3.39 -26.56
N GLU A 296 -20.97 2.14 -26.99
CA GLU A 296 -20.98 1.00 -26.07
C GLU A 296 -19.63 0.76 -25.41
N GLU A 297 -18.51 0.90 -26.15
CA GLU A 297 -17.17 0.84 -25.59
C GLU A 297 -16.97 1.88 -24.48
N LEU A 298 -17.33 3.13 -24.75
CA LEU A 298 -17.20 4.22 -23.77
C LEU A 298 -18.10 4.01 -22.57
N LYS A 299 -19.31 3.45 -22.73
CA LYS A 299 -20.19 3.08 -21.61
C LYS A 299 -19.52 2.03 -20.72
N ARG A 300 -18.94 0.97 -21.30
CA ARG A 300 -18.20 -0.05 -20.54
C ARG A 300 -17.00 0.53 -19.80
N GLU A 301 -16.25 1.43 -20.43
CA GLU A 301 -15.12 2.12 -19.79
C GLU A 301 -15.57 2.99 -18.61
N VAL A 302 -16.66 3.74 -18.77
CA VAL A 302 -17.25 4.54 -17.68
C VAL A 302 -17.67 3.66 -16.50
N ASP A 303 -18.26 2.49 -16.75
CA ASP A 303 -18.66 1.57 -15.69
C ASP A 303 -17.46 1.03 -14.91
N VAL A 304 -16.38 0.63 -15.61
CA VAL A 304 -15.12 0.20 -14.97
C VAL A 304 -14.49 1.33 -14.15
N LEU A 305 -14.49 2.56 -14.66
CA LEU A 305 -13.96 3.72 -13.94
C LEU A 305 -14.79 4.03 -12.68
N ARG A 306 -16.12 3.87 -12.74
CA ARG A 306 -17.00 4.02 -11.58
C ARG A 306 -16.74 2.96 -10.51
N GLU A 307 -16.55 1.70 -10.91
CA GLU A 307 -16.21 0.62 -9.99
C GLU A 307 -14.86 0.88 -9.29
N ARG A 308 -13.83 1.28 -10.06
CA ARG A 308 -12.53 1.66 -9.50
C ARG A 308 -12.64 2.83 -8.52
N LEU A 309 -13.46 3.83 -8.84
CA LEU A 309 -13.70 4.97 -7.97
C LEU A 309 -14.37 4.54 -6.66
N ASP A 310 -15.37 3.65 -6.70
CA ASP A 310 -16.03 3.12 -5.51
C ASP A 310 -15.06 2.33 -4.61
N VAL A 311 -14.23 1.47 -5.19
CA VAL A 311 -13.19 0.72 -4.46
C VAL A 311 -12.18 1.67 -3.80
N ASN A 312 -11.75 2.72 -4.51
CA ASN A 312 -10.82 3.71 -3.97
C ASN A 312 -11.48 4.53 -2.85
N GLN A 313 -12.73 4.95 -3.01
CA GLN A 313 -13.51 5.64 -1.98
C GLN A 313 -13.64 4.80 -0.71
N LYS A 314 -13.92 3.49 -0.84
CA LYS A 314 -13.96 2.55 0.29
C LYS A 314 -12.61 2.43 0.98
N SER A 315 -11.53 2.30 0.21
CA SER A 315 -10.16 2.21 0.74
C SER A 315 -9.76 3.49 1.48
N TRP A 316 -10.07 4.66 0.92
CA TRP A 316 -9.83 5.96 1.54
C TRP A 316 -10.60 6.13 2.85
N THR A 317 -11.89 5.75 2.86
CA THR A 317 -12.70 5.82 4.09
C THR A 317 -12.24 4.85 5.17
N GLN A 318 -11.72 3.67 4.80
CA GLN A 318 -11.06 2.75 5.73
C GLN A 318 -9.79 3.37 6.30
N MET A 319 -8.89 3.87 5.45
CA MET A 319 -7.65 4.52 5.89
C MET A 319 -7.92 5.71 6.81
N LYS A 320 -8.97 6.49 6.52
CA LYS A 320 -9.39 7.60 7.39
C LYS A 320 -9.83 7.11 8.77
N ARG A 321 -10.54 5.98 8.86
CA ARG A 321 -10.93 5.36 10.13
C ARG A 321 -9.70 4.84 10.89
N ASP A 322 -8.81 4.11 10.23
CA ASP A 322 -7.59 3.58 10.84
C ASP A 322 -6.71 4.70 11.41
N MET A 323 -6.58 5.82 10.70
CA MET A 323 -5.85 7.00 11.17
C MET A 323 -6.49 7.65 12.40
N GLU A 324 -7.82 7.65 12.49
CA GLU A 324 -8.53 8.18 13.66
C GLU A 324 -8.35 7.25 14.86
N GLU A 325 -8.43 5.94 14.68
CA GLU A 325 -8.16 4.94 15.71
C GLU A 325 -6.70 5.05 16.23
N LEU A 326 -5.73 5.25 15.33
CA LEU A 326 -4.35 5.47 15.73
C LEU A 326 -4.16 6.77 16.52
N ARG A 327 -4.87 7.85 16.16
CA ARG A 327 -4.85 9.10 16.94
C ARG A 327 -5.42 8.91 18.34
N GLU A 328 -6.55 8.21 18.45
CA GLU A 328 -7.16 7.91 19.74
C GLU A 328 -6.21 7.05 20.60
N ARG A 329 -5.64 5.98 20.03
CA ARG A 329 -4.64 5.15 20.71
C ARG A 329 -3.43 5.96 21.16
N ASN A 330 -2.93 6.87 20.33
CA ASN A 330 -1.79 7.72 20.69
C ASN A 330 -2.13 8.69 21.82
N SER A 331 -3.34 9.25 21.82
CA SER A 331 -3.84 10.09 22.91
C SER A 331 -3.92 9.32 24.24
N LEU A 332 -4.38 8.06 24.20
CA LEU A 332 -4.42 7.18 25.39
C LEU A 332 -3.01 6.87 25.92
N LEU A 333 -2.07 6.56 25.03
CA LEU A 333 -0.67 6.30 25.41
C LEU A 333 -0.01 7.52 26.04
N GLU A 334 -0.25 8.73 25.53
CA GLU A 334 0.26 9.96 26.14
C GLU A 334 -0.36 10.21 27.53
N ALA A 335 -1.66 9.92 27.70
CA ALA A 335 -2.32 10.02 29.01
C ALA A 335 -1.74 9.02 30.03
N ASP A 336 -1.50 7.78 29.62
CA ASP A 336 -0.90 6.74 30.46
C ASP A 336 0.56 7.08 30.82
N LYS A 337 1.33 7.57 29.86
CA LYS A 337 2.70 8.06 30.08
C LYS A 337 2.74 9.20 31.08
N LEU A 338 1.82 10.16 30.98
CA LEU A 338 1.71 11.26 31.94
C LEU A 338 1.35 10.73 33.33
N ARG A 339 0.39 9.81 33.44
CA ARG A 339 -0.01 9.18 34.70
C ARG A 339 1.16 8.41 35.34
N SER A 340 1.89 7.65 34.54
CA SER A 340 3.07 6.89 34.97
C SER A 340 4.18 7.83 35.45
N SER A 341 4.46 8.92 34.73
CA SER A 341 5.42 9.95 35.13
C SER A 341 5.06 10.58 36.49
N VAL A 342 3.78 10.94 36.69
CA VAL A 342 3.30 11.46 37.99
C VAL A 342 3.48 10.43 39.10
N HIS A 343 3.21 9.15 38.83
CA HIS A 343 3.40 8.08 39.80
C HIS A 343 4.88 7.93 40.20
N TYR A 344 5.79 7.86 39.23
CA TYR A 344 7.23 7.81 39.47
C TYR A 344 7.74 9.01 40.27
N ASN A 345 7.27 10.22 39.95
CA ASN A 345 7.63 11.42 40.71
C ASN A 345 7.11 11.35 42.15
N THR A 346 5.87 10.88 42.35
CA THR A 346 5.27 10.74 43.69
C THR A 346 6.02 9.72 44.52
N ASP A 347 6.40 8.58 43.92
CA ASP A 347 7.19 7.54 44.59
C ASP A 347 8.60 8.02 44.90
N GLY A 348 9.23 8.76 43.98
CA GLY A 348 10.51 9.43 44.23
C GLY A 348 10.42 10.37 45.44
N ILE A 349 9.40 11.22 45.51
CA ILE A 349 9.17 12.11 46.66
C ILE A 349 8.95 11.31 47.95
N ARG A 350 8.15 10.24 47.91
CA ARG A 350 7.91 9.36 49.07
C ARG A 350 9.19 8.71 49.56
N PHE A 351 10.03 8.23 48.65
CA PHE A 351 11.30 7.61 48.97
C PHE A 351 12.33 8.59 49.53
N THR A 352 12.41 9.81 48.98
CA THR A 352 13.25 10.88 49.53
C THR A 352 12.81 11.23 50.96
N LYS A 353 11.51 11.40 51.22
CA LYS A 353 10.99 11.63 52.58
C LYS A 353 11.32 10.48 53.53
N PHE A 354 11.24 9.24 53.05
CA PHE A 354 11.62 8.07 53.85
C PHE A 354 13.12 8.12 54.22
N ARG A 355 14.00 8.49 53.29
CA ARG A 355 15.42 8.68 53.56
C ARG A 355 15.68 9.82 54.55
N GLU A 356 14.99 10.94 54.40
CA GLU A 356 15.05 12.07 55.35
C GLU A 356 14.64 11.63 56.76
N ASN A 357 13.54 10.89 56.89
CA ASN A 357 13.09 10.35 58.18
C ASN A 357 14.11 9.38 58.79
N LEU A 358 14.70 8.48 57.99
CA LEU A 358 15.74 7.56 58.47
C LEU A 358 16.98 8.31 58.94
N ALA A 359 17.46 9.28 58.16
CA ALA A 359 18.60 10.11 58.53
C ALA A 359 18.35 10.90 59.82
N SER A 360 17.14 11.45 59.99
CA SER A 360 16.74 12.13 61.22
C SER A 360 16.73 11.21 62.44
N ILE A 361 16.28 9.95 62.32
CA ILE A 361 16.28 9.00 63.44
C ILE A 361 17.69 8.55 63.81
N LEU A 362 18.59 8.42 62.82
CA LEU A 362 19.97 7.97 63.02
C LEU A 362 20.93 9.08 63.45
N THR A 363 20.47 10.33 63.35
CA THR A 363 21.16 11.51 63.86
C THR A 363 21.10 11.53 65.37
N ASP A 364 22.23 11.82 66.00
CA ASP A 364 22.40 11.90 67.45
C ASP A 364 22.99 13.27 67.81
N ALA A 365 23.10 13.60 69.11
CA ALA A 365 23.62 14.90 69.57
C ALA A 365 25.00 15.25 69.00
N ASP A 366 25.83 14.23 68.73
CA ASP A 366 27.22 14.42 68.28
C ASP A 366 27.44 14.17 66.78
N ILE A 367 26.49 13.53 66.07
CA ILE A 367 26.67 13.10 64.68
C ILE A 367 25.40 13.37 63.88
N ASN A 368 25.50 14.30 62.92
CA ASN A 368 24.46 14.57 61.92
C ASN A 368 24.60 13.61 60.73
N VAL A 369 23.52 12.93 60.37
CA VAL A 369 23.49 11.99 59.24
C VAL A 369 22.75 12.65 58.09
N ASP A 370 23.39 12.73 56.93
CA ASP A 370 22.74 13.26 55.73
C ASP A 370 21.77 12.23 55.11
N PRO A 371 20.70 12.66 54.43
CA PRO A 371 19.68 11.79 53.82
C PRO A 371 20.13 11.10 52.53
N TYR A 372 21.42 10.78 52.43
CA TYR A 372 21.99 9.96 51.37
C TYR A 372 22.12 8.51 51.83
N GLU A 373 21.88 7.57 50.91
CA GLU A 373 21.89 6.13 51.21
C GLU A 373 23.21 5.67 51.83
N GLU A 374 24.32 6.15 51.29
CA GLU A 374 25.66 5.78 51.74
C GLU A 374 25.90 6.22 53.19
N SER A 375 25.51 7.45 53.53
CA SER A 375 25.63 8.01 54.89
C SER A 375 24.75 7.27 55.90
N ILE A 376 23.52 6.94 55.52
CA ILE A 376 22.58 6.15 56.33
C ILE A 376 23.16 4.74 56.58
N LEU A 377 23.64 4.07 55.53
CA LEU A 377 24.20 2.72 55.62
C LEU A 377 25.49 2.69 56.45
N GLU A 378 26.37 3.66 56.27
CA GLU A 378 27.60 3.80 57.06
C GLU A 378 27.28 4.00 58.53
N ARG A 379 26.30 4.86 58.85
CA ARG A 379 25.86 5.05 60.24
C ARG A 379 25.29 3.79 60.85
N ILE A 380 24.43 3.05 60.14
CA ILE A 380 23.89 1.77 60.61
C ILE A 380 25.01 0.77 60.91
N LYS A 381 25.99 0.63 60.01
CA LYS A 381 27.14 -0.24 60.22
C LYS A 381 27.96 0.17 61.45
N ASN A 382 28.19 1.47 61.65
CA ASN A 382 28.91 1.98 62.81
C ASN A 382 28.16 1.68 64.12
N ILE A 383 26.84 1.87 64.15
CA ILE A 383 26.00 1.51 65.31
C ILE A 383 26.10 0.00 65.59
N GLN A 384 26.05 -0.84 64.55
CA GLN A 384 26.20 -2.30 64.69
C GLN A 384 27.57 -2.67 65.29
N THR A 385 28.66 -2.05 64.84
CA THR A 385 29.99 -2.27 65.40
C THR A 385 30.06 -1.88 66.88
N ILE A 386 29.56 -0.70 67.24
CA ILE A 386 29.51 -0.24 68.64
C ILE A 386 28.68 -1.20 69.50
N LEU A 387 27.53 -1.67 68.99
CA LEU A 387 26.67 -2.62 69.68
C LEU A 387 27.38 -3.96 69.89
N ASN A 388 28.10 -4.47 68.89
CA ASN A 388 28.88 -5.70 69.01
C ASN A 388 30.03 -5.55 70.02
N GLU A 389 30.73 -4.43 70.03
CA GLU A 389 31.77 -4.13 71.02
C GLU A 389 31.20 -4.07 72.44
N LYS A 390 30.04 -3.42 72.61
CA LYS A 390 29.33 -3.38 73.90
C LYS A 390 28.87 -4.77 74.33
N ASN A 391 28.36 -5.59 73.41
CA ASN A 391 27.96 -6.97 73.72
C ASN A 391 29.18 -7.82 74.13
N LEU A 392 30.30 -7.73 73.41
CA LEU A 392 31.55 -8.38 73.83
C LEU A 392 32.00 -7.92 75.22
N ARG A 393 31.84 -6.63 75.51
CA ARG A 393 32.14 -6.08 76.83
C ARG A 393 31.20 -6.62 77.91
N ILE A 394 29.92 -6.73 77.62
CA ILE A 394 28.91 -7.35 78.49
C ILE A 394 29.29 -8.81 78.75
N ASP A 395 29.54 -9.62 77.71
CA ASP A 395 29.96 -11.02 77.83
C ASP A 395 31.22 -11.17 78.72
N MET A 396 32.19 -10.26 78.57
CA MET A 396 33.38 -10.25 79.42
C MET A 396 33.05 -9.93 80.89
N LEU A 397 32.17 -8.97 81.14
CA LEU A 397 31.73 -8.60 82.49
C LEU A 397 30.91 -9.73 83.12
N GLU A 398 30.03 -10.36 82.36
CA GLU A 398 29.26 -11.52 82.78
C GLU A 398 30.19 -12.68 83.17
N ARG A 399 31.21 -13.00 82.36
CA ARG A 399 32.23 -14.00 82.73
C ARG A 399 32.94 -13.64 84.03
N LYS A 400 33.40 -12.41 84.18
CA LYS A 400 34.04 -11.96 85.45
C LYS A 400 33.10 -12.08 86.64
N LEU A 401 31.83 -11.72 86.46
CA LEU A 401 30.80 -11.84 87.48
C LEU A 401 30.59 -13.31 87.86
N THR A 402 30.54 -14.23 86.88
CA THR A 402 30.47 -15.67 87.17
C THR A 402 31.71 -16.20 87.89
N THR A 403 32.91 -15.76 87.52
CA THR A 403 34.14 -16.15 88.23
C THR A 403 34.14 -15.66 89.67
N LEU A 404 33.83 -14.38 89.90
CA LEU A 404 33.73 -13.81 91.25
C LEU A 404 32.63 -14.49 92.07
N ALA A 405 31.49 -14.81 91.46
CA ALA A 405 30.42 -15.56 92.11
C ALA A 405 30.88 -16.97 92.53
N ASN A 406 31.64 -17.67 91.68
CA ASN A 406 32.22 -18.98 91.99
C ASN A 406 33.30 -18.89 93.07
N GLU A 407 34.18 -17.88 93.01
CA GLU A 407 35.19 -17.62 94.05
C GLU A 407 34.54 -17.33 95.41
N LEU A 408 33.46 -16.54 95.41
CA LEU A 408 32.68 -16.24 96.61
C LEU A 408 32.00 -17.50 97.17
N ASP A 409 31.40 -18.33 96.33
CA ASP A 409 30.81 -19.61 96.77
C ASP A 409 31.90 -20.54 97.31
N GLN A 410 33.06 -20.62 96.66
CA GLN A 410 34.19 -21.41 97.15
C GLN A 410 34.69 -20.92 98.52
N GLN A 411 34.84 -19.60 98.71
CA GLN A 411 35.19 -19.00 100.00
C GLN A 411 34.12 -19.28 101.07
N TYR A 412 32.85 -19.20 100.69
CA TYR A 412 31.74 -19.54 101.56
C TYR A 412 31.78 -21.02 101.99
N GLN A 413 32.03 -21.95 101.06
CA GLN A 413 32.18 -23.38 101.37
C GLN A 413 33.41 -23.64 102.26
N GLN A 414 34.54 -22.98 102.01
CA GLN A 414 35.75 -23.09 102.84
C GLN A 414 35.49 -22.58 104.26
N SER A 415 34.90 -21.39 104.42
CA SER A 415 34.53 -20.83 105.72
C SER A 415 33.53 -21.71 106.46
N LYS A 416 32.56 -22.30 105.74
CA LYS A 416 31.61 -23.27 106.30
C LYS A 416 32.32 -24.54 106.79
N LEU A 417 33.27 -25.07 106.02
CA LEU A 417 34.07 -26.23 106.39
C LEU A 417 34.95 -25.93 107.62
N GLU A 418 35.60 -24.77 107.65
CA GLU A 418 36.39 -24.32 108.80
C GLU A 418 35.52 -24.13 110.04
N ARG A 419 34.33 -23.54 109.91
CA ARG A 419 33.34 -23.46 111.01
C ARG A 419 32.94 -24.84 111.51
N ASN A 420 32.77 -25.82 110.62
CA ASN A 420 32.45 -27.18 111.03
C ASN A 420 33.63 -27.89 111.71
N LYS A 421 34.86 -27.67 111.22
CA LYS A 421 36.07 -28.15 111.88
C LYS A 421 36.24 -27.52 113.26
N THR A 422 36.05 -26.22 113.40
CA THR A 422 36.10 -25.54 114.70
C THR A 422 35.00 -26.02 115.64
N LYS A 423 33.79 -26.27 115.13
CA LYS A 423 32.72 -26.93 115.91
C LYS A 423 33.13 -28.33 116.34
N HIS A 424 33.74 -29.13 115.46
CA HIS A 424 34.20 -30.47 115.82
C HIS A 424 35.30 -30.43 116.87
N THR A 425 36.30 -29.57 116.72
CA THR A 425 37.35 -29.38 117.73
C THR A 425 36.80 -28.79 119.02
N LEU A 426 35.75 -27.96 118.97
CA LEU A 426 35.05 -27.48 120.16
C LEU A 426 34.37 -28.65 120.89
N CYS A 427 33.68 -29.54 120.17
CA CYS A 427 33.12 -30.75 120.77
C CYS A 427 34.20 -31.68 121.32
N GLU A 428 35.34 -31.84 120.63
CA GLU A 428 36.48 -32.60 121.17
C GLU A 428 37.07 -31.93 122.43
N VAL A 429 37.15 -30.59 122.46
CA VAL A 429 37.56 -29.84 123.65
C VAL A 429 36.52 -30.03 124.75
N GLU A 430 35.22 -29.95 124.48
CA GLU A 430 34.15 -30.21 125.44
C GLU A 430 34.24 -31.65 125.98
N ASP A 431 34.46 -32.65 125.14
CA ASP A 431 34.66 -34.05 125.54
C ASP A 431 35.92 -34.22 126.39
N LEU A 432 37.02 -33.56 126.04
CA LEU A 432 38.25 -33.54 126.85
C LEU A 432 38.04 -32.79 128.17
N GLN A 433 37.23 -31.73 128.18
CA GLN A 433 36.87 -30.96 129.37
C GLN A 433 35.94 -31.77 130.28
N ASP A 434 35.04 -32.57 129.72
CA ASP A 434 34.19 -33.52 130.43
C ASP A 434 34.96 -34.75 130.93
N GLN A 435 35.96 -35.22 130.18
CA GLN A 435 36.92 -36.21 130.67
C GLN A 435 37.76 -35.64 131.83
N LEU A 436 38.22 -34.38 131.73
CA LEU A 436 38.87 -33.66 132.84
C LEU A 436 37.94 -33.50 134.04
N LYS A 437 36.65 -33.17 133.87
CA LYS A 437 35.67 -33.14 134.95
C LYS A 437 35.41 -34.53 135.56
N ARG A 438 35.39 -35.60 134.75
CA ARG A 438 35.25 -36.99 135.22
C ARG A 438 36.49 -37.48 135.99
N ILE A 439 37.67 -36.95 135.67
CA ILE A 439 38.92 -37.21 136.40
C ILE A 439 38.98 -36.33 137.66
N GLN A 440 38.56 -35.07 137.59
CA GLN A 440 38.43 -34.16 138.74
C GLN A 440 37.30 -34.55 139.71
N THR A 441 36.35 -35.41 139.31
CA THR A 441 35.33 -35.97 140.21
C THR A 441 35.73 -37.32 140.83
N LYS A 442 36.88 -37.89 140.44
CA LYS A 442 37.42 -39.12 141.03
C LYS A 442 38.58 -38.89 142.01
N GLU A 443 39.07 -37.67 142.16
CA GLU A 443 40.06 -37.31 143.16
C GLU A 443 39.63 -36.03 143.89
N CYS A 444 39.61 -36.11 145.22
CA CYS A 444 39.31 -35.06 146.20
C CYS A 444 37.84 -34.75 146.51
N GLY A 445 37.29 -35.55 147.43
CA GLY A 445 36.43 -35.00 148.46
C GLY A 445 37.25 -34.19 149.47
N SER A 446 37.09 -32.87 149.50
CA SER A 446 36.97 -32.06 150.72
C SER A 446 36.85 -30.57 150.40
N SER A 447 35.76 -29.98 150.92
CA SER A 447 35.60 -28.58 151.34
C SER A 447 35.01 -27.52 150.37
N HIS A 448 33.81 -27.06 150.77
CA HIS A 448 33.32 -25.67 150.83
C HIS A 448 32.98 -24.83 149.57
N ARG A 449 31.64 -24.64 149.39
CA ARG A 449 30.87 -23.37 149.45
C ARG A 449 31.06 -22.26 148.36
N PRO A 450 30.10 -21.30 148.19
CA PRO A 450 29.41 -21.05 146.91
C PRO A 450 29.49 -19.58 146.38
N CYS A 451 28.70 -19.28 145.32
CA CYS A 451 28.27 -17.95 144.80
C CYS A 451 29.31 -17.19 143.93
N THR A 452 28.99 -16.44 142.86
CA THR A 452 27.76 -15.72 142.43
C THR A 452 27.89 -15.22 140.97
N LYS A 453 26.73 -15.14 140.28
CA LYS A 453 26.24 -14.13 139.31
C LYS A 453 27.21 -13.19 138.56
N SER A 454 26.99 -13.05 137.24
CA SER A 454 26.45 -11.82 136.61
C SER A 454 26.45 -11.91 135.08
N ASP A 455 25.31 -11.65 134.44
CA ASP A 455 25.14 -11.16 133.06
C ASP A 455 25.81 -9.74 132.90
N PRO A 456 25.63 -8.90 131.85
CA PRO A 456 24.85 -9.06 130.61
C PRO A 456 25.46 -8.39 129.33
N ASP A 457 24.76 -8.66 128.22
CA ASP A 457 24.32 -7.73 127.15
C ASP A 457 25.26 -6.96 126.20
N MET A 458 24.64 -6.73 125.02
CA MET A 458 24.85 -5.68 124.00
C MET A 458 25.82 -6.05 122.86
N ASN A 459 25.57 -5.76 121.58
CA ASN A 459 24.50 -5.02 120.92
C ASN A 459 24.56 -5.30 119.41
N HIS A 460 23.38 -5.39 118.77
CA HIS A 460 22.95 -4.55 117.65
C HIS A 460 24.00 -3.88 116.72
N ILE A 461 23.88 -4.09 115.40
CA ILE A 461 23.49 -3.08 114.37
C ILE A 461 23.93 -3.46 112.92
N TYR A 462 23.00 -3.18 111.99
CA TYR A 462 23.01 -3.06 110.52
C TYR A 462 23.49 -4.21 109.62
#